data_AF-A0A317WBI5-F1
#
_entry.id   AF-A0A317WBI5-F1
#
_cell.length_a   1.000
_cell.length_b   1.000
_cell.length_c   1.000
_cell.angle_alpha   90.00
_cell.angle_beta   90.00
_cell.angle_gamma   90.00
#
_symmetry.space_group_name_H-M   'P 1'
#
loop_
_entity.id
_entity.type
_entity.pdbx_description
1 polymer ?
#
loop_
_entity_poly.entity_id
_entity_poly.type
_entity_poly.pdbx_seq_one_letter_code
_entity_poly.pdbx_strand_id
1 'polypeptide(L)'
;MEVTKTSVFDSAPISADALGAFYVDALAEIQNTYTSKVPHLSSWWLSASDRTTIEKRKLGFANMVHAMSAQPRFAGMSLEVEVAFRISA
;
A
#
# COMPACT_ATOMS: atom_id res chain seq x y z
N MET A 1 -7.96 14.71 3.31
CA MET A 1 -8.81 13.67 2.69
C MET A 1 -8.13 12.32 2.92
N GLU A 2 -8.89 11.27 3.18
CA GLU A 2 -8.37 9.93 3.46
C GLU A 2 -8.89 8.95 2.40
N VAL A 3 -8.00 8.14 1.84
CA VAL A 3 -8.36 7.04 0.92
C VAL A 3 -7.82 5.75 1.50
N THR A 4 -8.69 4.77 1.64
CA THR A 4 -8.38 3.50 2.30
C THR A 4 -8.58 2.35 1.34
N LYS A 5 -7.62 1.42 1.32
CA LYS A 5 -7.75 0.15 0.62
C LYS A 5 -7.58 -0.99 1.61
N THR A 6 -8.46 -1.97 1.51
CA THR A 6 -8.50 -3.13 2.41
C THR A 6 -8.48 -4.41 1.59
N SER A 7 -7.73 -5.40 2.06
CA SER A 7 -7.73 -6.76 1.49
C SER A 7 -7.60 -7.79 2.59
N VAL A 8 -8.25 -8.94 2.41
CA VAL A 8 -8.12 -10.10 3.29
C VAL A 8 -7.14 -11.08 2.66
N PHE A 9 -6.22 -11.60 3.47
CA PHE A 9 -5.25 -12.61 3.08
C PHE A 9 -5.51 -13.87 3.90
N ASP A 10 -5.82 -14.98 3.21
CA ASP A 10 -6.39 -16.17 3.83
C ASP A 10 -5.43 -16.97 4.73
N SER A 11 -4.12 -16.71 4.63
CA SER A 11 -3.12 -17.42 5.45
C SER A 11 -1.89 -16.58 5.69
N ALA A 12 -1.52 -16.41 6.96
CA ALA A 12 -0.22 -15.90 7.36
C ALA A 12 0.86 -17.00 7.34
N PRO A 13 2.13 -16.67 7.03
CA PRO A 13 2.61 -15.35 6.66
C PRO A 13 2.15 -14.93 5.26
N ILE A 14 1.81 -13.65 5.11
CA ILE A 14 1.41 -13.09 3.81
C ILE A 14 2.67 -12.92 2.96
N SER A 15 2.66 -13.34 1.70
CA SER A 15 3.83 -13.20 0.84
C SER A 15 4.17 -11.73 0.56
N ALA A 16 5.46 -11.39 0.53
CA ALA A 16 5.92 -10.05 0.21
C ALA A 16 5.48 -9.62 -1.20
N ASP A 17 5.40 -10.55 -2.15
CA ASP A 17 4.90 -10.27 -3.50
C ASP A 17 3.42 -9.88 -3.51
N ALA A 18 2.56 -10.60 -2.76
CA ALA A 18 1.14 -10.27 -2.68
C ALA A 18 0.92 -8.92 -1.97
N LEU A 19 1.68 -8.63 -0.91
CA LEU A 19 1.68 -7.33 -0.24
C LEU A 19 2.17 -6.20 -1.16
N GLY A 20 3.21 -6.47 -1.97
CA GLY A 20 3.74 -5.53 -2.93
C GLY A 20 2.73 -5.19 -4.03
N ALA A 21 2.02 -6.19 -4.55
CA ALA A 21 0.95 -6.00 -5.53
C ALA A 21 -0.20 -5.19 -4.94
N PHE A 22 -0.68 -5.57 -3.75
CA PHE A 22 -1.72 -4.85 -3.03
C PHE A 22 -1.38 -3.37 -2.79
N TYR A 23 -0.14 -3.06 -2.41
CA TYR A 23 0.30 -1.68 -2.20
C TYR A 23 0.32 -0.86 -3.49
N VAL A 24 0.80 -1.43 -4.59
CA VAL A 24 0.82 -0.74 -5.89
C VAL A 24 -0.59 -0.50 -6.40
N ASP A 25 -1.50 -1.47 -6.24
CA ASP A 25 -2.90 -1.31 -6.59
C ASP A 25 -3.57 -0.20 -5.77
N ALA A 26 -3.24 -0.09 -4.48
CA ALA A 26 -3.70 1.03 -3.64
C ALA A 26 -3.23 2.38 -4.17
N LEU A 27 -1.96 2.49 -4.54
CA LEU A 27 -1.41 3.71 -5.12
C LEU A 27 -2.07 4.07 -6.47
N ALA A 28 -2.32 3.08 -7.32
CA ALA A 28 -2.96 3.29 -8.61
C ALA A 28 -4.42 3.77 -8.46
N GLU A 29 -5.16 3.20 -7.51
CA GLU A 29 -6.53 3.60 -7.20
C GLU A 29 -6.60 5.06 -6.70
N ILE A 30 -5.65 5.45 -5.85
CA ILE A 30 -5.53 6.83 -5.40
C ILE A 30 -5.18 7.75 -6.57
N GLN A 31 -4.20 7.38 -7.38
CA GLN A 31 -3.84 8.16 -8.56
C GLN A 31 -5.04 8.39 -9.47
N ASN A 32 -5.86 7.37 -9.73
CA ASN A 32 -7.07 7.50 -10.54
C ASN A 32 -8.13 8.39 -9.88
N THR A 33 -8.33 8.24 -8.57
CA THR A 33 -9.29 9.04 -7.78
C THR A 33 -8.90 10.52 -7.73
N TYR A 34 -7.61 10.85 -7.71
CA TYR A 34 -7.13 12.23 -7.66
C TYR A 34 -6.94 12.85 -9.03
N THR A 35 -6.47 12.09 -10.04
CA THR A 35 -6.29 12.61 -11.40
C THR A 35 -7.63 13.05 -12.02
N SER A 36 -8.71 12.35 -11.72
CA SER A 36 -10.07 12.74 -12.13
C SER A 36 -10.59 14.01 -11.43
N LYS A 37 -10.07 14.34 -10.23
CA LYS A 37 -10.55 15.48 -9.43
C LYS A 37 -9.65 16.72 -9.54
N VAL A 38 -8.34 16.54 -9.77
CA VAL A 38 -7.36 17.63 -9.81
C VAL A 38 -6.23 17.30 -10.81
N PRO A 39 -6.32 17.78 -12.07
CA PRO A 39 -5.39 17.42 -13.15
C PRO A 39 -3.90 17.67 -12.84
N HIS A 40 -3.61 18.68 -12.01
CA HIS A 40 -2.26 19.14 -11.68
C HIS A 40 -1.58 18.33 -10.56
N LEU A 41 -2.33 17.54 -9.78
CA LEU A 41 -1.75 16.70 -8.71
C LEU A 41 -1.07 15.44 -9.25
N SER A 42 -1.38 15.04 -10.49
CA SER A 42 -0.77 13.90 -11.18
C SER A 42 0.76 14.00 -11.23
N SER A 43 1.29 15.22 -11.41
CA SER A 43 2.73 15.50 -11.42
C SER A 43 3.34 15.47 -10.01
N TRP A 44 2.62 15.94 -8.98
CA TRP A 44 3.14 16.07 -7.62
C TRP A 44 3.22 14.74 -6.87
N TRP A 45 2.33 13.78 -7.17
CA TRP A 45 2.37 12.45 -6.56
C TRP A 45 3.51 11.58 -7.11
N LEU A 46 3.85 11.77 -8.39
CA LEU A 46 5.04 11.18 -9.00
C LEU A 46 6.32 11.94 -8.59
N SER A 47 6.27 13.25 -8.33
CA SER A 47 7.45 14.06 -7.94
C SER A 47 7.77 14.05 -6.45
N ALA A 48 6.80 13.85 -5.54
CA ALA A 48 7.06 13.56 -4.12
C ALA A 48 7.92 12.27 -3.94
N SER A 49 8.07 11.51 -5.03
CA SER A 49 8.93 10.34 -5.16
C SER A 49 10.42 10.64 -5.39
N ASP A 50 10.86 11.90 -5.50
CA ASP A 50 12.30 12.21 -5.67
C ASP A 50 13.15 11.84 -4.44
N ARG A 51 12.53 11.72 -3.25
CA ARG A 51 13.22 11.31 -2.01
C ARG A 51 13.25 9.79 -1.80
N THR A 52 12.27 9.04 -2.33
CA THR A 52 12.21 7.55 -2.33
C THR A 52 11.40 7.03 -3.53
N THR A 53 11.93 6.03 -4.26
CA THR A 53 11.21 5.42 -5.39
C THR A 53 9.96 4.67 -4.92
N ILE A 54 8.94 4.55 -5.78
CA ILE A 54 7.75 3.71 -5.51
C ILE A 54 8.15 2.29 -5.13
N GLU A 55 9.15 1.72 -5.81
CA GLU A 55 9.70 0.40 -5.50
C GLU A 55 10.25 0.30 -4.07
N LYS A 56 10.96 1.34 -3.57
CA LYS A 56 11.44 1.33 -2.18
C LYS A 56 10.29 1.36 -1.17
N ARG A 57 9.23 2.11 -1.46
CA ARG A 57 8.03 2.17 -0.60
C ARG A 57 7.27 0.85 -0.59
N LYS A 58 7.06 0.26 -1.77
CA LYS A 58 6.49 -1.08 -1.97
C LYS A 58 7.27 -2.13 -1.18
N LEU A 59 8.59 -2.15 -1.35
CA LEU A 59 9.45 -3.12 -0.67
C LEU A 59 9.44 -2.93 0.85
N GLY A 60 9.51 -1.68 1.33
CA GLY A 60 9.45 -1.37 2.75
C GLY A 60 8.13 -1.80 3.39
N PHE A 61 7.00 -1.49 2.74
CA PHE A 61 5.68 -1.93 3.16
C PHE A 61 5.58 -3.46 3.19
N ALA A 62 5.92 -4.12 2.08
CA ALA A 62 5.82 -5.57 1.95
C ALA A 62 6.65 -6.29 3.01
N ASN A 63 7.90 -5.87 3.22
CA ASN A 63 8.78 -6.49 4.22
C ASN A 63 8.26 -6.28 5.65
N MET A 64 7.75 -5.08 5.96
CA MET A 64 7.22 -4.79 7.29
C MET A 64 5.98 -5.62 7.60
N VAL A 65 5.00 -5.66 6.69
CA VAL A 65 3.76 -6.44 6.89
C VAL A 65 4.04 -7.94 6.84
N HIS A 66 4.95 -8.39 5.97
CA HIS A 66 5.40 -9.78 5.95
C HIS A 66 5.99 -10.19 7.30
N ALA A 67 6.94 -9.42 7.84
CA ALA A 67 7.56 -9.69 9.13
C ALA A 67 6.55 -9.68 10.29
N MET A 68 5.56 -8.79 10.25
CA MET A 68 4.46 -8.80 11.23
C MET A 68 3.59 -10.05 11.12
N SER A 69 3.23 -10.44 9.90
CA SER A 69 2.41 -11.64 9.64
C SER A 69 3.13 -12.95 9.96
N ALA A 70 4.47 -12.96 9.91
CA ALA A 70 5.29 -14.12 10.22
C ALA A 70 5.42 -14.41 11.72
N GLN A 71 4.82 -13.59 12.59
CA GLN A 71 4.84 -13.85 14.02
C GLN A 71 4.01 -15.11 14.34
N PRO A 72 4.49 -16.00 15.24
CA PRO A 72 3.83 -17.28 15.53
C PRO A 72 2.35 -17.16 15.92
N ARG A 73 1.97 -16.05 16.56
CA ARG A 73 0.58 -15.77 16.97
C ARG A 73 -0.41 -15.63 15.82
N PHE A 74 0.06 -15.41 14.60
CA PHE A 74 -0.79 -15.24 13.41
C PHE A 74 -0.71 -16.43 12.45
N ALA A 75 0.15 -17.42 12.72
CA ALA A 75 0.38 -18.53 11.80
C ALA A 75 -0.92 -19.26 11.41
N GLY A 76 -1.20 -19.35 10.11
CA GLY A 76 -2.42 -19.98 9.58
C GLY A 76 -3.71 -19.19 9.81
N MET A 77 -3.65 -17.97 10.36
CA MET A 77 -4.80 -17.10 10.50
C MET A 77 -5.02 -16.28 9.22
N SER A 78 -6.29 -15.98 8.94
CA SER A 78 -6.64 -14.95 7.97
C SER A 78 -6.32 -13.58 8.55
N LEU A 79 -5.67 -12.73 7.77
CA LEU A 79 -5.27 -11.39 8.16
C LEU A 79 -5.91 -10.37 7.23
N GLU A 80 -6.63 -9.41 7.80
CA GLU A 80 -7.06 -8.22 7.09
C GLU A 80 -5.95 -7.18 7.12
N VAL A 81 -5.61 -6.63 5.96
CA VAL A 81 -4.64 -5.56 5.81
C VAL A 81 -5.34 -4.33 5.24
N GLU A 82 -5.28 -3.24 6.01
CA GLU A 82 -5.78 -1.94 5.61
C GLU A 82 -4.62 -0.96 5.41
N VAL A 83 -4.65 -0.22 4.30
CA VAL A 83 -3.72 0.89 4.05
C VAL A 83 -4.55 2.15 3.83
N ALA A 84 -4.41 3.09 4.76
CA ALA A 84 -5.03 4.41 4.69
C ALA A 84 -3.99 5.46 4.28
N PHE A 85 -4.28 6.20 3.22
CA PHE A 85 -3.48 7.31 2.73
C PHE A 85 -4.17 8.63 3.08
N ARG A 86 -3.52 9.41 3.93
CA ARG A 86 -3.94 10.79 4.21
C ARG A 86 -3.26 11.74 3.24
N ILE A 87 -4.09 12.48 2.52
CA ILE A 87 -3.65 13.51 1.60
C ILE A 87 -4.09 14.86 2.20
N SER A 88 -3.09 15.59 2.65
CA SER A 88 -3.16 16.98 3.06
C SER A 88 -2.79 17.86 1.86
N ALA A 89 -3.67 18.81 1.55
CA ALA A 89 -3.41 19.88 0.58
C ALA A 89 -2.56 20.99 1.22
#